data_AF-A0A2E2IS64-F1
#
_entry.id   AF-A0A2E2IS64-F1
#
_cell.length_a   1.000
_cell.length_b   1.000
_cell.length_c   1.000
_cell.angle_alpha   90.00
_cell.angle_beta   90.00
_cell.angle_gamma   90.00
#
_symmetry.space_group_name_H-M   'P 1'
#
loop_
_entity.id
_entity.type
_entity.pdbx_description
1 polymer ?
#
loop_
_entity_poly.entity_id
_entity_poly.type
_entity_poly.pdbx_seq_one_letter_code
_entity_poly.pdbx_strand_id
1 'polypeptide(L)'
;MIDYISLAIGHGLLAFALFKLVMREDLDVDPAIQTLKEKAEAEREASSVAGRNARRRAQSSKGEQAPGAQAAGRSRPEANG
;
A
#
# COMPACT_ATOMS: atom_id res chain seq x y z
N MET A 1 -50.56 4.71 -30.19
CA MET A 1 -50.86 3.52 -29.36
C MET A 1 -49.55 3.10 -28.75
N ILE A 2 -49.39 3.19 -27.42
CA ILE A 2 -48.12 2.85 -26.77
C ILE A 2 -47.95 1.33 -26.80
N ASP A 3 -46.76 0.87 -27.14
CA ASP A 3 -46.42 -0.54 -27.08
C ASP A 3 -46.11 -0.92 -25.62
N TYR A 4 -47.12 -1.47 -24.95
CA TYR A 4 -47.05 -1.88 -23.54
C TYR A 4 -46.01 -2.99 -23.31
N ILE A 5 -45.70 -3.80 -24.33
CA ILE A 5 -44.69 -4.85 -24.22
C ILE A 5 -43.31 -4.22 -24.07
N SER A 6 -42.98 -3.28 -24.95
CA SER A 6 -41.74 -2.50 -24.87
C SER A 6 -41.63 -1.74 -23.55
N LEU A 7 -42.73 -1.17 -23.06
CA LEU A 7 -42.77 -0.46 -21.78
C LEU A 7 -42.50 -1.40 -20.59
N ALA A 8 -43.16 -2.56 -20.56
CA ALA A 8 -43.00 -3.56 -19.49
C ALA A 8 -41.58 -4.15 -19.47
N ILE A 9 -41.02 -4.45 -20.65
CA ILE A 9 -39.65 -4.93 -20.78
C ILE A 9 -38.66 -3.87 -20.30
N GLY A 10 -38.84 -2.61 -20.72
CA GLY A 10 -37.99 -1.51 -20.28
C GLY A 10 -37.99 -1.36 -18.76
N HIS A 11 -39.16 -1.38 -18.12
CA HIS A 11 -39.27 -1.31 -16.66
C HIS A 11 -38.70 -2.55 -15.97
N GLY A 12 -38.90 -3.74 -16.53
CA GLY A 12 -38.33 -4.98 -15.99
C GLY A 12 -36.81 -4.98 -16.00
N LEU A 13 -36.19 -4.54 -17.10
CA LEU A 13 -34.73 -4.40 -17.20
C LEU A 13 -34.20 -3.34 -16.23
N LEU A 14 -34.93 -2.22 -16.08
CA LEU A 14 -34.55 -1.15 -15.18
C LEU A 14 -34.64 -1.59 -13.70
N ALA A 15 -35.69 -2.30 -13.33
CA ALA A 15 -35.85 -2.89 -12.01
C ALA A 15 -34.76 -3.94 -11.72
N PHE A 16 -34.43 -4.78 -12.70
CA PHE A 16 -33.36 -5.78 -12.57
C PHE A 16 -31.99 -5.12 -12.40
N ALA A 17 -31.71 -4.04 -13.15
CA ALA A 17 -30.47 -3.28 -13.02
C ALA A 17 -30.34 -2.64 -11.63
N LEU A 18 -31.43 -2.07 -11.10
CA LEU A 18 -31.46 -1.53 -9.73
C LEU A 18 -31.25 -2.63 -8.69
N PHE A 19 -31.91 -3.77 -8.84
CA PHE A 19 -31.72 -4.90 -7.94
C PHE A 19 -30.26 -5.39 -7.93
N LYS A 20 -29.66 -5.51 -9.12
CA LYS A 20 -28.23 -5.83 -9.30
C LYS A 20 -27.32 -4.78 -8.65
N LEU A 21 -27.65 -3.50 -8.76
CA LEU A 21 -26.89 -2.42 -8.15
C LEU A 21 -26.95 -2.48 -6.63
N VAL A 22 -28.14 -2.66 -6.05
CA VAL A 22 -28.35 -2.75 -4.59
C VAL A 22 -27.63 -3.96 -3.99
N MET A 23 -27.58 -5.09 -4.70
CA MET A 23 -26.84 -6.28 -4.26
C MET A 23 -25.32 -6.17 -4.44
N ARG A 24 -24.81 -5.09 -5.03
CA ARG A 24 -23.37 -4.93 -5.28
C ARG A 24 -22.65 -4.61 -3.97
N GLU A 25 -21.69 -5.45 -3.60
CA GLU A 25 -20.92 -5.33 -2.35
C GLU A 25 -20.18 -3.98 -2.23
N ASP A 26 -19.75 -3.41 -3.36
CA ASP A 26 -19.03 -2.14 -3.39
C ASP A 26 -19.93 -0.89 -3.47
N LEU A 27 -21.26 -1.04 -3.40
CA LEU A 27 -22.17 0.09 -3.59
C LEU A 27 -21.95 1.21 -2.56
N ASP A 28 -21.75 0.82 -1.30
CA ASP A 28 -21.54 1.73 -0.17
C ASP A 28 -20.05 1.99 0.13
N VAL A 29 -19.15 1.40 -0.65
CA VAL A 29 -17.71 1.53 -0.43
C VAL A 29 -17.21 2.75 -1.20
N ASP A 30 -17.03 3.86 -0.48
CA ASP A 30 -16.37 5.04 -1.04
C ASP A 30 -14.88 4.73 -1.30
N PRO A 31 -14.43 4.77 -2.58
CA PRO A 31 -13.03 4.53 -2.91
C PRO A 31 -12.09 5.53 -2.23
N ALA A 32 -12.53 6.75 -1.95
CA ALA A 32 -11.72 7.73 -1.23
C ALA A 32 -11.44 7.28 0.22
N ILE A 33 -12.43 6.67 0.90
CA ILE A 33 -12.27 6.13 2.26
C ILE A 33 -11.25 4.99 2.28
N GLN A 34 -11.20 4.14 1.25
CA GLN A 34 -10.18 3.09 1.14
C GLN A 34 -8.78 3.69 1.10
N THR A 35 -8.55 4.70 0.25
CA THR A 35 -7.23 5.36 0.16
C THR A 35 -6.82 6.04 1.46
N LEU A 36 -7.78 6.55 2.24
CA LEU A 36 -7.51 7.18 3.54
C LEU A 36 -7.17 6.14 4.61
N LYS A 37 -7.82 4.97 4.60
CA LYS A 37 -7.47 3.84 5.49
C LYS A 37 -6.06 3.32 5.20
N GLU A 38 -5.72 3.11 3.93
CA GLU A 38 -4.37 2.67 3.53
C GLU A 38 -3.30 3.67 3.96
N LYS A 39 -3.54 4.97 3.78
CA LYS A 39 -2.64 6.03 4.26
C LYS A 39 -2.52 6.03 5.79
N ALA A 40 -3.62 5.89 6.51
CA ALA A 40 -3.61 5.84 7.97
C ALA A 40 -2.88 4.60 8.51
N GLU A 41 -3.02 3.44 7.86
CA GLU A 41 -2.25 2.24 8.20
C GLU A 41 -0.75 2.42 7.93
N ALA A 42 -0.39 2.98 6.77
CA ALA A 42 1.01 3.29 6.45
C ALA A 42 1.64 4.27 7.45
N GLU A 43 0.90 5.29 7.89
CA GLU A 43 1.36 6.23 8.94
C GLU A 43 1.44 5.56 10.32
N ARG A 44 0.53 4.64 10.63
CA ARG A 44 0.56 3.85 11.88
C ARG A 44 1.78 2.93 11.91
N GLU A 45 2.08 2.26 10.80
CA GLU A 45 3.28 1.44 10.68
C GLU A 45 4.54 2.29 10.79
N ALA A 46 4.60 3.43 10.11
CA ALA A 46 5.73 4.36 10.16
C ALA A 46 5.95 4.98 11.55
N SER A 47 4.88 5.25 12.29
CA SER A 47 4.94 5.79 13.65
C SER A 47 5.17 4.72 14.72
N SER A 48 4.94 3.44 14.41
CA SER A 48 5.19 2.34 15.34
C SER A 48 6.69 2.10 15.56
N VAL A 49 7.06 1.71 16.78
CA VAL A 49 8.44 1.31 17.13
C VAL A 49 8.91 0.14 16.27
N ALA A 50 8.00 -0.81 15.98
CA ALA A 50 8.27 -1.96 15.13
C ALA A 50 8.62 -1.55 13.69
N GLY A 51 7.85 -0.64 13.08
CA GLY A 51 8.11 -0.13 11.73
C GLY A 51 9.38 0.73 11.66
N ARG A 52 9.65 1.57 12.68
CA ARG A 52 10.93 2.28 12.79
C ARG A 52 12.13 1.33 12.86
N ASN A 53 12.01 0.25 13.63
CA ASN A 53 13.07 -0.73 13.79
C ASN A 53 13.25 -1.61 12.53
N ALA A 54 12.16 -1.95 11.84
CA ALA A 54 12.21 -2.63 10.53
C ALA A 54 12.86 -1.74 9.46
N ARG A 55 12.53 -0.45 9.42
CA ARG A 55 13.17 0.52 8.50
C ARG A 55 14.66 0.68 8.78
N ARG A 56 15.07 0.72 10.05
CA ARG A 56 16.50 0.71 10.43
C ARG A 56 17.21 -0.56 9.94
N ARG A 57 16.61 -1.74 10.15
CA ARG A 57 17.17 -3.01 9.66
C ARG A 57 17.31 -3.06 8.13
N ALA A 58 16.30 -2.58 7.40
CA ALA A 58 16.33 -2.51 5.93
C ALA A 58 17.39 -1.52 5.41
N GLN A 59 17.68 -0.45 6.16
CA GLN A 59 18.76 0.50 5.83
C GLN A 59 20.14 -0.08 6.16
N SER A 60 20.28 -0.79 7.27
CA SER A 60 21.52 -1.50 7.63
C SER A 60 21.88 -2.57 6.60
N SER A 61 20.91 -3.38 6.16
CA SER A 61 21.16 -4.40 5.11
C SER A 61 21.54 -3.81 3.75
N LYS A 62 21.20 -2.54 3.48
CA LYS A 62 21.57 -1.84 2.24
C LYS A 62 22.96 -1.21 2.31
N GLY A 63 23.54 -1.09 3.51
CA GLY A 63 24.90 -0.61 3.76
C GLY A 63 25.98 -1.70 3.77
N GLU A 64 25.60 -2.97 3.83
CA GLU A 64 26.55 -4.11 3.86
C GLU A 64 26.93 -4.65 2.47
N GLN A 65 26.49 -4.02 1.39
CA GLN A 65 26.98 -4.24 0.02
C GLN A 65 27.74 -3.02 -0.49
N ALA A 66 28.80 -2.63 0.22
CA ALA A 66 29.90 -1.87 -0.35
C ALA A 66 31.16 -2.74 -0.30
N PRO A 67 31.51 -3.48 -1.37
CA PRO A 67 32.84 -4.08 -1.49
C PRO A 67 33.79 -2.99 -1.95
N GLY A 68 34.61 -2.45 -1.05
CA GLY A 68 35.44 -1.28 -1.35
C GLY A 68 36.61 -1.10 -0.41
N ALA A 69 37.60 -1.97 -0.55
CA ALA A 69 39.03 -1.67 -0.62
C ALA A 69 39.68 -0.67 0.38
N GLN A 70 40.75 -1.16 1.01
CA GLN A 70 41.94 -0.42 1.48
C GLN A 70 41.93 0.19 2.89
N ALA A 71 42.52 -0.57 3.81
CA ALA A 71 43.50 -0.01 4.75
C ALA A 71 44.65 -1.03 4.92
N ALA A 72 45.44 -1.17 3.86
CA ALA A 72 46.82 -1.63 3.99
C ALA A 72 47.60 -0.48 4.66
N GLY A 73 48.04 -0.70 5.90
CA GLY A 73 48.78 0.29 6.70
C GLY A 73 49.69 -0.40 7.70
N ARG A 74 50.56 -1.28 7.20
CA ARG A 74 51.68 -1.87 7.93
C ARG A 74 52.70 -0.78 8.23
N SER A 75 52.79 -0.27 9.46
CA SER A 75 54.06 0.20 10.07
C SER A 75 53.87 0.53 11.56
N ARG A 76 54.35 -0.40 12.41
CA ARG A 76 54.88 -0.10 13.76
C ARG A 76 56.37 0.18 13.54
N PRO A 77 56.94 1.24 14.14
CA PRO A 77 57.81 0.94 15.27
C PRO A 77 57.55 1.88 16.45
N GLU A 78 57.67 1.31 17.63
CA GLU A 78 57.64 2.01 18.90
C GLU A 78 58.90 2.87 19.03
N ALA A 79 58.72 4.15 19.37
CA ALA A 79 59.79 5.00 19.84
C ALA A 79 60.07 4.63 21.30
N ASN A 80 61.26 4.08 21.54
CA ASN A 80 61.81 3.83 22.86
C ASN A 80 62.15 5.17 23.53
N GLY A 81 61.74 5.34 24.79
CA GLY A 81 62.16 6.42 25.68
C GLY A 81 63.41 6.05 26.47
#